data_AF-A0A2E0I4J3-F1
#
_entry.id   AF-A0A2E0I4J3-F1
#
_cell.length_a   1.000
_cell.length_b   1.000
_cell.length_c   1.000
_cell.angle_alpha   90.00
_cell.angle_beta   90.00
_cell.angle_gamma   90.00
#
_symmetry.space_group_name_H-M   'P 1'
#
loop_
_entity.id
_entity.type
_entity.pdbx_description
1 polymer ?
#
loop_
_entity_poly.entity_id
_entity_poly.type
_entity_poly.pdbx_seq_one_letter_code
_entity_poly.pdbx_strand_id
1 'polypeptide(L)'
;MIIQRSKIIKPLLIGLLLLIFSCSKDPECCTIIEKSITNGQFVFVGSIGSNENPTNNDIPNTIVNLEVSQSDYNSYEIGDKYCFD
;
A
#
# COMPACT_ATOMS: atom_id res chain seq x y z
N MET A 1 47.15 -9.19 -44.41
CA MET A 1 46.36 -8.56 -45.48
C MET A 1 45.11 -9.40 -45.68
N ILE A 2 43.95 -8.85 -45.27
CA ILE A 2 42.54 -9.21 -45.59
C ILE A 2 42.10 -10.67 -45.37
N ILE A 3 40.91 -11.03 -44.86
CA ILE A 3 39.58 -10.42 -44.83
C ILE A 3 38.82 -11.01 -43.63
N GLN A 4 38.02 -10.16 -42.99
CA GLN A 4 37.03 -10.49 -41.96
C GLN A 4 35.97 -11.48 -42.42
N ARG A 5 35.58 -12.41 -41.54
CA ARG A 5 34.27 -13.08 -41.57
C ARG A 5 33.57 -12.73 -40.26
N SER A 6 32.67 -11.74 -40.36
CA SER A 6 31.81 -11.25 -39.28
C SER A 6 30.95 -12.37 -38.72
N LYS A 7 31.27 -12.83 -37.50
CA LYS A 7 30.29 -13.53 -36.68
C LYS A 7 29.30 -12.49 -36.17
N ILE A 8 28.06 -12.64 -36.57
CA ILE A 8 26.91 -11.91 -36.04
C ILE A 8 26.83 -12.26 -34.56
N ILE A 9 27.30 -11.36 -33.70
CA ILE A 9 27.07 -11.42 -32.27
C ILE A 9 26.18 -10.21 -31.98
N LYS A 10 24.87 -10.46 -31.85
CA LYS A 10 23.97 -9.53 -31.16
C LYS A 10 24.08 -9.87 -29.68
N PRO A 11 24.66 -8.99 -28.86
CA PRO A 11 24.21 -8.92 -27.49
C PRO A 11 23.89 -7.47 -27.15
N LEU A 12 22.59 -7.27 -26.88
CA LEU A 12 22.22 -6.60 -25.64
C LEU A 12 22.63 -5.13 -25.56
N LEU A 13 22.17 -4.34 -26.53
CA LEU A 13 21.75 -2.97 -26.24
C LEU A 13 20.49 -3.08 -25.35
N ILE A 14 20.40 -2.21 -24.33
CA ILE A 14 19.32 -2.08 -23.32
C ILE A 14 19.69 -2.74 -21.98
N GLY A 15 20.65 -2.14 -21.30
CA GLY A 15 20.90 -2.31 -19.87
C GLY A 15 20.80 -0.98 -19.12
N LEU A 16 19.85 -0.10 -19.48
CA LEU A 16 19.77 1.25 -18.90
C LEU A 16 18.33 1.74 -18.57
N LEU A 17 17.35 0.87 -18.32
CA LEU A 17 16.00 1.40 -18.06
C LEU A 17 15.19 0.67 -16.97
N LEU A 18 15.78 0.44 -15.80
CA LEU A 18 15.03 -0.03 -14.63
C LEU A 18 15.42 0.65 -13.32
N LEU A 19 15.87 1.92 -13.36
CA LEU A 19 15.99 2.77 -12.16
C LEU A 19 14.80 3.71 -11.99
N ILE A 20 13.63 3.34 -12.53
CA ILE A 20 12.41 4.11 -12.34
C ILE A 20 11.77 3.75 -10.99
N PHE A 21 11.96 4.66 -10.04
CA PHE A 21 10.99 5.00 -8.98
C PHE A 21 10.64 3.91 -7.95
N SER A 22 11.56 3.58 -7.05
CA SER A 22 11.14 3.15 -5.71
C SER A 22 10.88 4.39 -4.84
N CYS A 23 9.81 5.13 -5.13
CA CYS A 23 9.23 6.05 -4.15
C CYS A 23 8.23 5.25 -3.33
N SER A 24 8.75 4.49 -2.36
CA SER A 24 7.93 3.83 -1.37
C SER A 24 7.55 4.90 -0.34
N LYS A 25 6.36 5.49 -0.44
CA LYS A 25 5.76 6.06 0.76
C LYS A 25 5.34 4.87 1.63
N ASP A 26 5.66 4.91 2.92
CA ASP A 26 5.16 3.89 3.83
C ASP A 26 3.62 4.01 3.86
N PRO A 27 2.87 2.91 3.61
CA PRO A 27 1.42 2.97 3.59
C PRO A 27 0.89 3.36 4.97
N GLU A 28 -0.06 4.29 5.01
CA GLU A 28 -0.73 4.67 6.25
C GLU A 28 -1.67 3.53 6.66
N CYS A 29 -1.51 3.01 7.87
CA CYS A 29 -2.34 1.91 8.38
C CYS A 29 -3.24 2.39 9.51
N CYS A 30 -4.47 1.91 9.52
CA CYS A 30 -5.43 2.13 10.60
C CYS A 30 -5.96 0.79 11.14
N THR A 31 -6.41 0.79 12.39
CA THR A 31 -7.18 -0.34 12.93
C THR A 31 -8.66 -0.06 12.73
N ILE A 32 -9.39 -0.96 12.09
CA ILE A 32 -10.82 -0.82 11.85
C ILE A 32 -11.55 -0.87 13.19
N ILE A 33 -12.22 0.20 13.59
CA ILE A 33 -13.01 0.26 14.82
C ILE A 33 -14.52 0.17 14.53
N GLU A 34 -14.94 0.55 13.33
CA GLU A 34 -16.33 0.45 12.89
C GLU A 34 -16.40 0.29 11.37
N LYS A 35 -17.48 -0.34 10.91
CA LYS A 35 -17.80 -0.55 9.51
C LYS A 35 -19.20 -0.01 9.24
N SER A 36 -19.36 0.87 8.26
CA SER A 36 -20.65 1.45 7.90
C SER A 36 -20.91 1.41 6.40
N ILE A 37 -22.19 1.44 6.01
CA ILE A 37 -22.62 1.55 4.62
C ILE A 37 -23.48 2.80 4.51
N THR A 38 -23.01 3.80 3.76
CA THR A 38 -23.70 5.09 3.60
C THR A 38 -23.86 5.38 2.11
N ASN A 39 -25.08 5.62 1.64
CA ASN A 39 -25.36 5.90 0.21
C ASN A 39 -24.79 4.85 -0.78
N GLY A 40 -24.71 3.58 -0.37
CA GLY A 40 -24.13 2.51 -1.20
C GLY A 40 -22.60 2.47 -1.20
N GLN A 41 -21.93 3.34 -0.44
CA GLN A 41 -20.48 3.33 -0.24
C GLN A 41 -20.16 2.52 1.02
N PHE A 42 -19.11 1.71 0.93
CA PHE A 42 -18.61 0.90 2.04
C PHE A 42 -17.51 1.68 2.74
N VAL A 43 -17.67 1.97 4.03
CA VAL A 43 -16.77 2.85 4.77
C VAL A 43 -16.20 2.14 5.99
N PHE A 44 -14.88 2.16 6.11
CA PHE A 44 -14.17 1.83 7.35
C PHE A 44 -13.94 3.09 8.16
N VAL A 45 -14.31 3.03 9.44
CA VAL A 45 -13.86 4.00 10.44
C VAL A 45 -12.65 3.37 11.11
N GLY A 46 -11.49 3.97 10.90
CA GLY A 46 -10.20 3.50 11.38
C GLY A 46 -9.65 4.41 12.47
N SER A 47 -8.89 3.82 13.39
CA SER A 47 -8.08 4.56 14.36
C SER A 47 -6.60 4.45 13.99
N ILE A 48 -5.94 5.58 13.79
CA ILE A 48 -4.49 5.69 13.60
C ILE A 48 -3.88 6.13 14.94
N GLY A 49 -3.13 5.24 15.55
CA GLY A 49 -2.51 5.42 16.86
C GLY A 49 -1.57 4.26 17.19
N SER A 50 -0.63 4.50 18.10
CA SER A 50 0.39 3.52 18.49
C SER A 50 -0.21 2.37 19.29
N ASN A 51 -0.64 1.31 18.62
CA ASN A 51 -1.07 0.06 19.25
C ASN A 51 0.12 -0.77 19.80
N GLU A 52 1.11 -0.13 20.42
CA GLU A 52 2.22 -0.84 21.09
C GLU A 52 2.16 -0.79 22.62
N ASN A 53 1.26 0.00 23.24
CA ASN A 53 0.99 -0.16 24.68
C ASN A 53 -0.28 0.61 25.12
N PRO A 54 -1.26 -0.04 25.77
CA PRO A 54 -2.42 0.64 26.37
C PRO A 54 -2.06 1.46 27.63
N THR A 55 -0.78 1.68 27.93
CA THR A 55 -0.33 2.32 29.18
C THR A 55 -0.23 3.85 29.09
N ASN A 56 -0.27 4.44 27.89
CA ASN A 56 -0.22 5.91 27.74
C ASN A 56 -1.56 6.45 27.23
N ASN A 57 -2.39 6.90 28.17
CA ASN A 57 -3.70 7.53 27.96
C ASN A 57 -3.66 8.91 27.26
N ASP A 58 -2.55 9.28 26.61
CA ASP A 58 -2.30 10.67 26.15
C ASP A 58 -2.04 10.82 24.65
N ILE A 59 -2.08 9.74 23.85
CA ILE A 59 -1.99 9.89 22.39
C ILE A 59 -3.41 9.97 21.82
N PRO A 60 -3.84 11.12 21.28
CA PRO A 60 -5.14 11.21 20.63
C PRO A 60 -5.15 10.26 19.44
N ASN A 61 -6.03 9.28 19.46
CA ASN A 61 -6.29 8.44 18.31
C ASN A 61 -6.88 9.31 17.19
N THR A 62 -6.21 9.36 16.05
CA THR A 62 -6.75 10.01 14.86
C THR A 62 -7.80 9.09 14.26
N ILE A 63 -9.04 9.55 14.18
CA ILE A 63 -10.11 8.81 13.51
C ILE A 63 -10.11 9.17 12.02
N VAL A 64 -10.10 8.14 11.18
CA VAL A 64 -10.13 8.27 9.72
C VAL A 64 -11.33 7.52 9.15
N ASN A 65 -11.93 8.07 8.10
CA ASN A 65 -13.02 7.44 7.37
C ASN A 65 -12.50 7.10 5.97
N LEU A 66 -12.50 5.81 5.65
CA LEU A 66 -11.95 5.27 4.41
C LEU A 66 -13.05 4.60 3.61
N GLU A 67 -13.34 5.14 2.43
CA GLU A 67 -14.17 4.45 1.47
C GLU A 67 -13.37 3.29 0.86
N VAL A 68 -13.96 2.10 0.88
CA VAL A 68 -13.34 0.87 0.43
C VAL A 68 -14.23 0.13 -0.56
N SER A 69 -13.64 -0.82 -1.28
CA SER A 69 -14.42 -1.70 -2.14
C SER A 69 -15.33 -2.62 -1.32
N GLN A 70 -16.41 -3.12 -1.92
CA GLN A 70 -17.26 -4.14 -1.29
C GLN A 70 -16.46 -5.41 -0.94
N SER A 71 -15.50 -5.79 -1.78
CA SER A 71 -14.64 -6.95 -1.53
C SER A 71 -13.79 -6.75 -0.27
N ASP A 72 -13.16 -5.59 -0.11
CA ASP A 72 -12.37 -5.29 1.09
C ASP A 72 -13.28 -5.19 2.30
N TYR A 73 -14.42 -4.51 2.17
CA TYR A 73 -15.40 -4.43 3.24
C TYR A 73 -15.83 -5.81 3.76
N ASN A 74 -15.99 -6.80 2.88
CA ASN A 74 -16.36 -8.15 3.29
C ASN A 74 -15.18 -9.01 3.77
N SER A 75 -13.94 -8.65 3.42
CA SER A 75 -12.75 -9.46 3.73
C SER A 75 -12.10 -9.08 5.05
N TYR A 76 -12.36 -7.88 5.57
CA TYR A 76 -11.79 -7.39 6.83
C TYR A 76 -12.85 -7.28 7.93
N GLU A 77 -12.43 -7.52 9.17
CA GLU A 77 -13.26 -7.44 10.38
C GLU A 77 -12.90 -6.22 11.24
N ILE A 78 -13.78 -5.90 12.19
CA ILE A 78 -13.48 -4.88 13.21
C ILE A 78 -12.34 -5.42 14.09
N GLY A 79 -11.29 -4.61 14.27
CA GLY A 79 -10.04 -4.98 14.93
C GLY A 79 -8.91 -5.28 13.96
N ASP A 80 -9.19 -5.49 12.67
CA ASP A 80 -8.15 -5.73 11.67
C ASP A 80 -7.40 -4.45 11.32
N LYS A 81 -6.14 -4.63 10.92
CA LYS A 81 -5.32 -3.53 10.39
C LYS A 81 -5.53 -3.41 8.88
N TYR A 82 -5.95 -2.23 8.43
CA TYR A 82 -6.11 -1.90 7.02
C TYR A 82 -5.14 -0.79 6.63
N CYS A 83 -4.31 -1.05 5.62
CA CYS A 83 -3.31 -0.12 5.12
C CYS A 83 -3.74 0.45 3.77
N PHE A 84 -3.59 1.76 3.62
CA PHE A 84 -3.98 2.53 2.45
C PHE A 84 -2.85 3.50 2.09
N ASP A 85 -2.80 3.87 0.81
CA ASP A 85 -1.79 4.76 0.23
C ASP A 85 -2.32 6.17 -0.04
#